data_AF-A0A1X0KCI3-F1
#
_entry.id   AF-A0A1X0KCI3-F1
#
_cell.length_a   1.000
_cell.length_b   1.000
_cell.length_c   1.000
_cell.angle_alpha   90.00
_cell.angle_beta   90.00
_cell.angle_gamma   90.00
#
_symmetry.space_group_name_H-M   'P 1'
#
loop_
_entity.id
_entity.type
_entity.pdbx_description
1 polymer ?
#
loop_
_entity_poly.entity_id
_entity_poly.type
_entity_poly.pdbx_seq_one_letter_code
_entity_poly.pdbx_strand_id
1 'polypeptide(L)'
;MNRRPRRRARGIEQITRGLGTLDRELFEAIAETDTPLLDAVMPPLTRAADNSKLWFAVAATLMASGNKSAQRGATRGVVTLAATSLVTNQVAKRIRRRPRPGYELVPLVRQVRRRPTSNSFPSGHSASAAAFAVGVGLENPMLGFGLALLAGLVGLSRVATGAHYPGDVVAGFGIGAGLAVLGGRLVPPIVDTALPKTEPLRVPAPERPDGAGVVLVINPESGSGTGARVVDEVREALPKVDIRELGPDDDPAEVLRDAAARAEVLAVGGGDGTVAAAAGVAIEAGLPLAVFPAGTFNHFAKDIGCDTVAKTVDAIRRGSVACVDLVCLNESQMVLNTASIGAYPAFVQQREKLEKRIGKPLAGLYAMLHTLRHDEPVRIAYDNKTLLTSLFFLGNSLYLPTGFAPSRRTRMDDGLIDVRMLEAGRRWSRTRILAALALGRLERSPLYHELQVPEFAFRAVDGPTVIACDGEVGDEYEKASFSAKYRVLPVFRPCD
;
A
#
# COMPACT_ATOMS: atom_id res chain seq x y z
N MET A 1 -58.35 -18.32 -20.32
CA MET A 1 -57.77 -19.20 -21.37
C MET A 1 -56.35 -18.71 -21.69
N ASN A 2 -55.30 -19.24 -21.03
CA ASN A 2 -53.93 -18.69 -21.10
C ASN A 2 -52.91 -19.80 -21.49
N ARG A 3 -52.79 -20.12 -22.79
CA ARG A 3 -51.89 -21.16 -23.34
C ARG A 3 -50.47 -20.62 -23.65
N ARG A 4 -49.80 -19.97 -22.69
CA ARG A 4 -48.40 -19.48 -22.86
C ARG A 4 -47.26 -20.18 -22.06
N PRO A 5 -47.46 -21.09 -21.09
CA PRO A 5 -46.32 -21.73 -20.40
C PRO A 5 -45.67 -22.90 -21.17
N ARG A 6 -46.43 -23.63 -22.02
CA ARG A 6 -45.93 -24.85 -22.70
C ARG A 6 -44.93 -24.60 -23.85
N ARG A 7 -44.96 -23.44 -24.53
CA ARG A 7 -44.02 -23.13 -25.63
C ARG A 7 -42.63 -22.75 -25.11
N ARG A 8 -42.53 -22.00 -24.01
CA ARG A 8 -41.24 -21.64 -23.37
C ARG A 8 -40.51 -22.87 -22.83
N ALA A 9 -41.24 -23.79 -22.18
CA ALA A 9 -40.66 -25.04 -21.68
C ALA A 9 -40.08 -25.92 -22.80
N ARG A 10 -40.81 -26.06 -23.94
CA ARG A 10 -40.32 -26.81 -25.11
C ARG A 10 -39.09 -26.18 -25.77
N GLY A 11 -39.02 -24.84 -25.84
CA GLY A 11 -37.84 -24.15 -26.35
C GLY A 11 -36.60 -24.38 -25.46
N ILE A 12 -36.77 -24.35 -24.14
CA ILE A 12 -35.69 -24.64 -23.18
C ILE A 12 -35.26 -26.11 -23.27
N GLU A 13 -36.19 -27.05 -23.42
CA GLU A 13 -35.88 -28.47 -23.64
C GLU A 13 -35.12 -28.71 -24.95
N GLN A 14 -35.48 -27.99 -26.02
CA GLN A 14 -34.81 -28.12 -27.31
C GLN A 14 -33.39 -27.54 -27.29
N ILE A 15 -33.20 -26.38 -26.64
CA ILE A 15 -31.89 -25.75 -26.44
C ILE A 15 -31.00 -26.63 -25.55
N THR A 16 -31.54 -27.18 -24.46
CA THR A 16 -30.75 -28.04 -23.54
C THR A 16 -30.36 -29.39 -24.18
N ARG A 17 -31.21 -29.94 -25.06
CA ARG A 17 -30.86 -31.11 -25.89
C ARG A 17 -29.78 -30.78 -26.92
N GLY A 18 -29.89 -29.65 -27.62
CA GLY A 18 -28.87 -29.21 -28.58
C GLY A 18 -27.51 -28.89 -27.95
N LEU A 19 -27.51 -28.35 -26.73
CA LEU A 19 -26.26 -28.17 -25.96
C LEU A 19 -25.66 -29.51 -25.54
N GLY A 20 -26.50 -30.50 -25.20
CA GLY A 20 -26.03 -31.85 -24.85
C GLY A 20 -25.41 -32.61 -26.02
N THR A 21 -25.93 -32.43 -27.24
CA THR A 21 -25.35 -33.02 -28.46
C THR A 21 -24.04 -32.35 -28.82
N LEU A 22 -23.99 -31.01 -28.82
CA LEU A 22 -22.77 -30.24 -29.06
C LEU A 22 -21.64 -30.61 -28.07
N ASP A 23 -21.97 -30.74 -26.79
CA ASP A 23 -21.01 -31.08 -25.73
C ASP A 23 -20.42 -32.49 -25.91
N ARG A 24 -21.20 -33.41 -26.49
CA ARG A 24 -20.74 -34.76 -26.84
C ARG A 24 -19.88 -34.74 -28.12
N GLU A 25 -20.31 -34.04 -29.16
CA GLU A 25 -19.55 -33.91 -30.41
C GLU A 25 -18.17 -33.26 -30.18
N LEU A 26 -18.08 -32.21 -29.35
CA LEU A 26 -16.79 -31.64 -28.97
C LEU A 26 -15.93 -32.61 -28.17
N PHE A 27 -16.53 -33.39 -27.28
CA PHE A 27 -15.80 -34.41 -26.53
C PHE A 27 -15.23 -35.48 -27.48
N GLU A 28 -16.06 -36.01 -28.38
CA GLU A 28 -15.69 -37.02 -29.37
C GLU A 28 -14.55 -36.50 -30.28
N ALA A 29 -14.68 -35.27 -30.81
CA ALA A 29 -13.63 -34.66 -31.62
C ALA A 29 -12.28 -34.58 -30.90
N ILE A 30 -12.27 -34.20 -29.61
CA ILE A 30 -11.04 -34.13 -28.80
C ILE A 30 -10.51 -35.52 -28.44
N ALA A 31 -11.40 -36.48 -28.16
CA ALA A 31 -11.05 -37.85 -27.83
C ALA A 31 -10.38 -38.56 -29.03
N GLU A 32 -10.93 -38.40 -30.23
CA GLU A 32 -10.45 -39.01 -31.48
C GLU A 32 -9.24 -38.30 -32.09
N THR A 33 -8.86 -37.12 -31.59
CA THR A 33 -7.68 -36.41 -32.10
C THR A 33 -6.38 -37.15 -31.76
N ASP A 34 -5.77 -37.77 -32.76
CA ASP A 34 -4.47 -38.45 -32.65
C ASP A 34 -3.32 -37.45 -32.71
N THR A 35 -2.87 -36.98 -31.56
CA THR A 35 -1.71 -36.07 -31.45
C THR A 35 -0.75 -36.53 -30.35
N PRO A 36 0.51 -36.83 -30.70
CA PRO A 36 1.53 -37.24 -29.72
C PRO A 36 1.75 -36.23 -28.59
N LEU A 37 1.53 -34.95 -28.87
CA LEU A 37 1.62 -33.88 -27.88
C LEU A 37 0.52 -33.97 -26.81
N LEU A 38 -0.74 -34.24 -27.20
CA LEU A 38 -1.82 -34.42 -26.23
C LEU A 38 -1.59 -35.66 -25.37
N ASP A 39 -1.12 -36.75 -25.98
CA ASP A 39 -0.81 -38.01 -25.30
C ASP A 39 0.29 -37.85 -24.25
N ALA A 40 1.33 -37.09 -24.57
CA ALA A 40 2.46 -36.87 -23.67
C ALA A 40 2.16 -35.86 -22.55
N VAL A 41 1.41 -34.78 -22.85
CA VAL A 41 1.28 -33.62 -21.94
C VAL A 41 0.03 -33.69 -21.07
N MET A 42 -1.10 -34.19 -21.56
CA MET A 42 -2.38 -34.12 -20.85
C MET A 42 -2.45 -35.01 -19.59
N PRO A 43 -1.93 -36.26 -19.60
CA PRO A 43 -1.89 -37.09 -18.39
C PRO A 43 -1.02 -36.54 -17.23
N PRO A 44 0.23 -36.07 -17.44
CA PRO A 44 1.01 -35.47 -16.35
C PRO A 44 0.41 -34.15 -15.87
N LEU A 45 -0.10 -33.30 -16.77
CA LEU A 45 -0.76 -32.04 -16.37
C LEU A 45 -1.98 -32.31 -15.48
N THR A 46 -2.79 -33.31 -15.84
CA THR A 46 -3.94 -33.72 -15.04
C THR A 46 -3.53 -34.20 -13.65
N ARG A 47 -2.46 -35.01 -13.54
CA ARG A 47 -1.93 -35.47 -12.25
C ARG A 47 -1.36 -34.34 -11.39
N ALA A 48 -0.71 -33.37 -12.01
CA ALA A 48 -0.20 -32.19 -11.31
C ALA A 48 -1.35 -31.34 -10.73
N ALA A 49 -2.48 -31.26 -11.45
CA ALA A 49 -3.67 -30.55 -11.00
C ALA A 49 -4.48 -31.28 -9.92
N ASP A 50 -4.20 -32.56 -9.64
CA ASP A 50 -4.91 -33.32 -8.62
C ASP A 50 -4.67 -32.76 -7.21
N ASN A 51 -5.74 -32.74 -6.41
CA ASN A 51 -5.76 -32.17 -5.05
C ASN A 51 -5.26 -30.71 -4.98
N SER A 52 -5.38 -29.96 -6.09
CA SER A 52 -4.89 -28.58 -6.21
C SER A 52 -3.38 -28.40 -5.99
N LYS A 53 -2.57 -29.47 -6.11
CA LYS A 53 -1.12 -29.43 -5.86
C LYS A 53 -0.41 -28.39 -6.73
N LEU A 54 -0.74 -28.35 -8.03
CA LEU A 54 -0.23 -27.35 -8.97
C LEU A 54 -0.45 -25.92 -8.46
N TRP A 55 -1.67 -25.60 -8.02
CA TRP A 55 -2.02 -24.26 -7.56
C TRP A 55 -1.34 -23.89 -6.24
N PHE A 56 -1.18 -24.84 -5.31
CA PHE A 56 -0.42 -24.62 -4.09
C PHE A 56 1.08 -24.43 -4.36
N ALA A 57 1.66 -25.15 -5.32
CA ALA A 57 3.05 -24.95 -5.73
C ALA A 57 3.24 -23.55 -6.33
N VAL A 58 2.36 -23.14 -7.25
CA VAL A 58 2.37 -21.78 -7.81
C VAL A 58 2.19 -20.73 -6.71
N ALA A 59 1.24 -20.93 -5.78
CA ALA A 59 1.04 -20.02 -4.65
C ALA A 59 2.31 -19.88 -3.81
N ALA A 60 3.01 -20.99 -3.51
CA ALA A 60 4.27 -20.96 -2.78
C ALA A 60 5.36 -20.18 -3.54
N THR A 61 5.47 -20.36 -4.86
CA THR A 61 6.41 -19.59 -5.70
C THR A 61 6.07 -18.11 -5.70
N LEU A 62 4.80 -17.75 -5.87
CA LEU A 62 4.34 -16.35 -5.81
C LEU A 62 4.60 -15.74 -4.42
N MET A 63 4.42 -16.53 -3.36
CA MET A 63 4.74 -16.10 -2.00
C MET A 63 6.24 -15.85 -1.80
N ALA A 64 7.09 -16.69 -2.38
CA ALA A 64 8.55 -16.57 -2.31
C ALA A 64 9.13 -15.46 -3.21
N SER A 65 8.38 -14.94 -4.17
CA SER A 65 8.86 -13.95 -5.15
C SER A 65 9.26 -12.59 -4.57
N GLY A 66 8.87 -12.28 -3.33
CA GLY A 66 9.08 -10.97 -2.70
C GLY A 66 8.21 -9.83 -3.26
N ASN A 67 7.50 -10.05 -4.37
CA ASN A 67 6.58 -9.08 -4.94
C ASN A 67 5.26 -9.06 -4.14
N LYS A 68 4.94 -7.92 -3.50
CA LYS A 68 3.74 -7.77 -2.67
C LYS A 68 2.44 -8.03 -3.41
N SER A 69 2.30 -7.55 -4.66
CA SER A 69 1.12 -7.79 -5.49
C SER A 69 0.95 -9.29 -5.79
N ALA A 70 2.05 -10.00 -6.06
CA ALA A 70 2.04 -11.44 -6.27
C ALA A 70 1.68 -12.22 -4.99
N GLN A 71 2.23 -11.82 -3.83
CA GLN A 71 1.92 -12.40 -2.51
C GLN A 71 0.44 -12.22 -2.13
N ARG A 72 -0.11 -11.01 -2.29
CA ARG A 72 -1.54 -10.72 -2.10
C ARG A 72 -2.38 -11.61 -3.02
N GLY A 73 -2.02 -11.67 -4.30
CA GLY A 73 -2.66 -12.51 -5.31
C GLY A 73 -2.67 -13.98 -4.91
N ALA A 74 -1.54 -14.51 -4.43
CA ALA A 74 -1.42 -15.90 -4.01
C ALA A 74 -2.34 -16.23 -2.82
N THR A 75 -2.35 -15.39 -1.78
CA THR A 75 -3.22 -15.58 -0.61
C THR A 75 -4.68 -15.54 -1.02
N ARG A 76 -5.07 -14.55 -1.83
CA ARG A 76 -6.42 -14.42 -2.36
C ARG A 76 -6.83 -15.61 -3.22
N GLY A 77 -5.94 -16.06 -4.11
CA GLY A 77 -6.15 -17.21 -4.97
C GLY A 77 -6.39 -18.48 -4.15
N VAL A 78 -5.57 -18.73 -3.11
CA VAL A 78 -5.72 -19.89 -2.22
C VAL A 78 -7.04 -19.86 -1.44
N VAL A 79 -7.38 -18.72 -0.83
CA VAL A 79 -8.65 -18.58 -0.08
C VAL A 79 -9.85 -18.80 -1.00
N THR A 80 -9.82 -18.21 -2.19
CA THR A 80 -10.89 -18.35 -3.18
C THR A 80 -11.00 -19.78 -3.70
N LEU A 81 -9.86 -20.43 -3.96
CA LEU A 81 -9.79 -21.84 -4.36
C LEU A 81 -10.38 -22.75 -3.27
N ALA A 82 -10.04 -22.51 -2.00
CA ALA A 82 -10.55 -23.29 -0.88
C ALA A 82 -12.08 -23.13 -0.74
N ALA A 83 -12.57 -21.89 -0.76
CA ALA A 83 -14.01 -21.61 -0.75
C ALA A 83 -14.73 -22.25 -1.95
N THR A 84 -14.15 -22.14 -3.14
CA THR A 84 -14.71 -22.74 -4.37
C THR A 84 -14.74 -24.27 -4.29
N SER A 85 -13.69 -24.89 -3.77
CA SER A 85 -13.63 -26.34 -3.59
C SER A 85 -14.72 -26.83 -2.63
N LEU A 86 -14.92 -26.12 -1.52
CA LEU A 86 -15.99 -26.41 -0.55
C LEU A 86 -17.37 -26.28 -1.21
N VAL A 87 -17.66 -25.15 -1.85
CA VAL A 87 -18.95 -24.91 -2.52
C VAL A 87 -19.20 -25.93 -3.64
N THR A 88 -18.19 -26.21 -4.46
CA THR A 88 -18.33 -27.10 -5.62
C THR A 88 -18.55 -28.55 -5.20
N ASN A 89 -17.76 -29.05 -4.24
CA ASN A 89 -17.84 -30.45 -3.83
C ASN A 89 -19.03 -30.71 -2.90
N GLN A 90 -19.38 -29.77 -2.02
CA GLN A 90 -20.45 -29.98 -1.04
C GLN A 90 -21.83 -29.61 -1.56
N VAL A 91 -21.93 -28.65 -2.48
CA VAL A 91 -23.23 -28.14 -2.96
C VAL A 91 -23.41 -28.48 -4.43
N ALA A 92 -22.56 -27.97 -5.32
CA ALA A 92 -22.81 -28.01 -6.77
C ALA A 92 -22.91 -29.45 -7.31
N LYS A 93 -22.02 -30.35 -6.88
CA LYS A 93 -22.04 -31.75 -7.31
C LYS A 93 -23.26 -32.55 -6.82
N ARG A 94 -23.99 -32.05 -5.81
CA ARG A 94 -25.20 -32.71 -5.29
C ARG A 94 -26.47 -32.32 -6.04
N ILE A 95 -26.44 -31.20 -6.78
CA ILE A 95 -27.62 -30.63 -7.44
C ILE A 95 -27.97 -31.36 -8.75
N ARG A 96 -26.98 -31.72 -9.57
CA ARG A 96 -27.21 -32.38 -10.87
C ARG A 96 -26.35 -33.62 -11.03
N ARG A 97 -26.98 -34.77 -11.16
CA ARG A 97 -26.28 -36.03 -11.49
C ARG A 97 -26.08 -36.08 -13.00
N ARG A 98 -24.83 -36.10 -13.44
CA ARG A 98 -24.44 -36.30 -14.84
C ARG A 98 -23.45 -37.46 -14.92
N PRO A 99 -23.71 -38.48 -15.77
CA PRO A 99 -22.75 -39.54 -16.02
C PRO A 99 -21.51 -38.99 -16.73
N ARG A 100 -20.33 -39.56 -16.45
CA ARG A 100 -19.08 -39.19 -17.11
C ARG A 100 -19.06 -39.65 -18.58
N PRO A 101 -18.22 -39.05 -19.45
CA PRO A 101 -18.04 -39.52 -20.82
C PRO A 101 -17.59 -40.99 -20.90
N GLY A 102 -17.92 -41.67 -22.00
CA GLY A 102 -17.43 -43.02 -22.30
C GLY A 102 -15.93 -42.99 -22.56
N TYR A 103 -15.15 -43.73 -21.77
CA TYR A 103 -13.69 -43.75 -21.84
C TYR A 103 -13.15 -44.64 -22.97
N GLU A 104 -14.01 -45.47 -23.57
CA GLU A 104 -13.67 -46.36 -24.69
C GLU A 104 -13.24 -45.59 -25.93
N LEU A 105 -13.70 -44.33 -26.06
CA LEU A 105 -13.33 -43.42 -27.15
C LEU A 105 -11.97 -42.73 -26.95
N VAL A 106 -11.36 -42.86 -25.76
CA VAL A 106 -10.08 -42.20 -25.44
C VAL A 106 -8.94 -43.22 -25.49
N PRO A 107 -7.85 -42.98 -26.25
CA PRO A 107 -6.71 -43.90 -26.30
C PRO A 107 -6.14 -44.23 -24.93
N LEU A 108 -5.71 -45.50 -24.76
CA LEU A 108 -5.22 -46.04 -23.48
C LEU A 108 -4.10 -45.19 -22.87
N VAL A 109 -3.23 -44.58 -23.68
CA VAL A 109 -2.14 -43.71 -23.25
C VAL A 109 -2.63 -42.41 -22.58
N ARG A 110 -3.83 -41.92 -22.93
CA ARG A 110 -4.45 -40.72 -22.37
C ARG A 110 -5.32 -40.98 -21.15
N GLN A 111 -5.67 -42.24 -20.85
CA GLN A 111 -6.56 -42.57 -19.74
C GLN A 111 -5.87 -42.42 -18.37
N VAL A 112 -6.58 -41.81 -17.40
CA VAL A 112 -6.07 -41.63 -16.03
C VAL A 112 -6.19 -42.92 -15.23
N ARG A 113 -5.12 -43.33 -14.53
CA ARG A 113 -5.04 -44.56 -13.72
C ARG A 113 -6.07 -44.66 -12.57
N ARG A 114 -6.44 -43.55 -11.93
CA ARG A 114 -7.44 -43.52 -10.84
C ARG A 114 -8.70 -42.79 -11.29
N ARG A 115 -9.82 -43.53 -11.30
CA ARG A 115 -11.12 -43.03 -11.77
C ARG A 115 -11.91 -42.40 -10.62
N PRO A 116 -12.45 -41.18 -10.77
CA PRO A 116 -13.33 -40.61 -9.77
C PRO A 116 -14.70 -41.30 -9.80
N THR A 117 -15.19 -41.77 -8.65
CA THR A 117 -16.50 -42.44 -8.50
C THR A 117 -17.66 -41.45 -8.31
N SER A 118 -17.38 -40.14 -8.23
CA SER A 118 -18.38 -39.08 -8.03
C SER A 118 -18.87 -38.46 -9.35
N ASN A 119 -20.02 -37.77 -9.28
CA ASN A 119 -20.68 -37.06 -10.38
C ASN A 119 -19.72 -36.22 -11.24
N SER A 120 -19.97 -36.15 -12.56
CA SER A 120 -19.14 -35.40 -13.50
C SER A 120 -19.37 -33.88 -13.43
N PHE A 121 -20.59 -33.44 -13.12
CA PHE A 121 -20.96 -32.03 -13.16
C PHE A 121 -20.96 -31.37 -11.77
N PRO A 122 -20.39 -30.16 -11.61
CA PRO A 122 -19.41 -29.50 -12.49
C PRO A 122 -17.97 -30.02 -12.25
N SER A 123 -17.04 -29.66 -13.14
CA SER A 123 -15.62 -30.02 -13.00
C SER A 123 -14.95 -29.24 -11.85
N GLY A 124 -14.58 -29.95 -10.78
CA GLY A 124 -13.91 -29.37 -9.61
C GLY A 124 -12.52 -28.80 -9.91
N HIS A 125 -11.72 -29.50 -10.73
CA HIS A 125 -10.39 -29.02 -11.15
C HIS A 125 -10.50 -27.69 -11.92
N SER A 126 -11.48 -27.57 -12.81
CA SER A 126 -11.72 -26.35 -13.59
C SER A 126 -12.19 -25.21 -12.69
N ALA A 127 -13.09 -25.49 -11.74
CA ALA A 127 -13.55 -24.51 -10.77
C ALA A 127 -12.41 -23.97 -9.88
N SER A 128 -11.60 -24.86 -9.31
CA SER A 128 -10.42 -24.46 -8.52
C SER A 128 -9.38 -23.70 -9.36
N ALA A 129 -9.17 -24.10 -10.61
CA ALA A 129 -8.23 -23.44 -11.53
C ALA A 129 -8.64 -21.99 -11.84
N ALA A 130 -9.91 -21.77 -12.24
CA ALA A 130 -10.42 -20.43 -12.49
C ALA A 130 -10.48 -19.59 -11.21
N ALA A 131 -10.88 -20.17 -10.08
CA ALA A 131 -10.91 -19.48 -8.80
C ALA A 131 -9.53 -18.93 -8.40
N PHE A 132 -8.48 -19.74 -8.56
CA PHE A 132 -7.12 -19.31 -8.29
C PHE A 132 -6.62 -18.27 -9.29
N ALA A 133 -6.76 -18.53 -10.60
CA ALA A 133 -6.28 -17.63 -11.65
C ALA A 133 -6.95 -16.24 -11.60
N VAL A 134 -8.28 -16.19 -11.48
CA VAL A 134 -9.03 -14.93 -11.34
C VAL A 134 -8.73 -14.28 -9.99
N GLY A 135 -8.59 -15.07 -8.93
CA GLY A 135 -8.17 -14.58 -7.61
C GLY A 135 -6.83 -13.85 -7.68
N VAL A 136 -5.80 -14.44 -8.29
CA VAL A 136 -4.50 -13.77 -8.50
C VAL A 136 -4.65 -12.56 -9.43
N GLY A 137 -5.43 -12.69 -10.51
CA GLY A 137 -5.64 -11.65 -11.51
C GLY A 137 -6.25 -10.36 -10.99
N LEU A 138 -7.06 -10.44 -9.93
CA LEU A 138 -7.62 -9.26 -9.26
C LEU A 138 -6.54 -8.42 -8.57
N GLU A 139 -5.43 -9.02 -8.12
CA GLU A 139 -4.31 -8.31 -7.47
C GLU A 139 -3.17 -8.01 -8.46
N ASN A 140 -3.01 -8.84 -9.49
CA ASN A 140 -2.00 -8.70 -10.53
C ASN A 140 -2.53 -9.19 -11.89
N PRO A 141 -2.96 -8.30 -12.79
CA PRO A 141 -3.57 -8.68 -14.06
C PRO A 141 -2.67 -9.54 -14.96
N MET A 142 -1.36 -9.27 -14.99
CA MET A 142 -0.42 -9.98 -15.84
C MET A 142 -0.21 -11.43 -15.38
N LEU A 143 0.00 -11.63 -14.07
CA LEU A 143 0.08 -12.99 -13.51
C LEU A 143 -1.25 -13.73 -13.66
N GLY A 144 -2.37 -13.05 -13.44
CA GLY A 144 -3.71 -13.61 -13.64
C GLY A 144 -3.94 -14.10 -15.05
N PHE A 145 -3.52 -13.34 -16.06
CA PHE A 145 -3.63 -13.74 -17.47
C PHE A 145 -2.82 -15.01 -17.75
N GLY A 146 -1.56 -15.08 -17.32
CA GLY A 146 -0.74 -16.28 -17.48
C GLY A 146 -1.34 -17.51 -16.78
N LEU A 147 -1.90 -17.32 -15.58
CA LEU A 147 -2.57 -18.40 -14.84
C LEU A 147 -3.92 -18.79 -15.46
N ALA A 148 -4.62 -17.88 -16.13
CA ALA A 148 -5.86 -18.18 -16.85
C ALA A 148 -5.58 -19.09 -18.06
N LEU A 149 -4.47 -18.87 -18.77
CA LEU A 149 -4.02 -19.78 -19.84
C LEU A 149 -3.71 -21.18 -19.27
N LEU A 150 -2.98 -21.25 -18.16
CA LEU A 150 -2.71 -22.52 -17.47
C LEU A 150 -4.01 -23.21 -17.00
N ALA A 151 -4.97 -22.45 -16.47
CA ALA A 151 -6.28 -22.96 -16.08
C ALA A 151 -7.05 -23.52 -17.28
N GLY A 152 -6.97 -22.86 -18.44
CA GLY A 152 -7.49 -23.36 -19.71
C GLY A 152 -6.87 -24.69 -20.12
N LEU A 153 -5.54 -24.82 -20.03
CA LEU A 153 -4.83 -26.08 -20.30
C LEU A 153 -5.24 -27.21 -19.34
N VAL A 154 -5.42 -26.91 -18.05
CA VAL A 154 -5.95 -27.87 -17.07
C VAL A 154 -7.39 -28.28 -17.44
N GLY A 155 -8.24 -27.34 -17.85
CA GLY A 155 -9.59 -27.66 -18.33
C GLY A 155 -9.56 -28.58 -19.55
N LEU A 156 -8.73 -28.27 -20.55
CA LEU A 156 -8.54 -29.10 -21.74
C LEU A 156 -8.06 -30.50 -21.37
N SER A 157 -7.12 -30.62 -20.42
CA SER A 157 -6.62 -31.93 -19.98
C SER A 157 -7.73 -32.80 -19.37
N ARG A 158 -8.74 -32.21 -18.73
CA ARG A 158 -9.90 -32.96 -18.20
C ARG A 158 -10.82 -33.49 -19.30
N VAL A 159 -10.91 -32.81 -20.43
CA VAL A 159 -11.67 -33.28 -21.60
C VAL A 159 -10.85 -34.35 -22.33
N ALA A 160 -9.58 -34.06 -22.64
CA ALA A 160 -8.69 -34.93 -23.41
C ALA A 160 -8.39 -36.28 -22.74
N THR A 161 -8.46 -36.35 -21.39
CA THR A 161 -8.26 -37.60 -20.64
C THR A 161 -9.56 -38.38 -20.39
N GLY A 162 -10.68 -37.96 -20.96
CA GLY A 162 -11.97 -38.65 -20.80
C GLY A 162 -12.68 -38.37 -19.47
N ALA A 163 -12.17 -37.44 -18.65
CA ALA A 163 -12.68 -37.28 -17.29
C ALA A 163 -14.01 -36.50 -17.23
N HIS A 164 -14.22 -35.54 -18.13
CA HIS A 164 -15.37 -34.62 -18.13
C HIS A 164 -15.75 -34.18 -19.54
N TYR A 165 -17.02 -33.82 -19.73
CA TYR A 165 -17.45 -33.12 -20.96
C TYR A 165 -16.99 -31.64 -20.94
N PRO A 166 -16.78 -30.99 -22.10
CA PRO A 166 -16.48 -29.56 -22.21
C PRO A 166 -17.41 -28.66 -21.38
N GLY A 167 -18.72 -28.94 -21.35
CA GLY A 167 -19.72 -28.21 -20.59
C GLY A 167 -19.54 -28.33 -19.07
N ASP A 168 -19.01 -29.46 -18.59
CA ASP A 168 -18.67 -29.63 -17.16
C ASP A 168 -17.48 -28.72 -16.79
N VAL A 169 -16.54 -28.52 -17.73
CA VAL A 169 -15.36 -27.65 -17.58
C VAL A 169 -15.75 -26.18 -17.60
N VAL A 170 -16.54 -25.75 -18.60
CA VAL A 170 -17.05 -24.38 -18.71
C VAL A 170 -17.88 -23.99 -17.48
N ALA A 171 -18.77 -24.87 -17.02
CA ALA A 171 -19.54 -24.64 -15.79
C ALA A 171 -18.64 -24.52 -14.56
N GLY A 172 -17.60 -25.36 -14.47
CA GLY A 172 -16.57 -25.25 -13.43
C GLY A 172 -15.89 -23.88 -13.45
N PHE A 173 -15.38 -23.45 -14.61
CA PHE A 173 -14.76 -22.13 -14.75
C PHE A 173 -15.70 -20.99 -14.35
N GLY A 174 -16.97 -21.04 -14.75
CA GLY A 174 -17.98 -20.05 -14.37
C GLY A 174 -18.17 -19.94 -12.86
N ILE A 175 -18.26 -21.07 -12.14
CA ILE A 175 -18.40 -21.09 -10.67
C ILE A 175 -17.13 -20.50 -10.02
N GLY A 176 -15.95 -20.94 -10.45
CA GLY A 176 -14.68 -20.47 -9.88
C GLY A 176 -14.46 -18.98 -10.09
N ALA A 177 -14.63 -18.48 -11.31
CA ALA A 177 -14.52 -17.06 -11.63
C ALA A 177 -15.59 -16.23 -10.91
N GLY A 178 -16.83 -16.71 -10.85
CA GLY A 178 -17.92 -16.03 -10.15
C GLY A 178 -17.64 -15.85 -8.65
N LEU A 179 -17.18 -16.90 -7.97
CA LEU A 179 -16.79 -16.82 -6.56
C LEU A 179 -15.58 -15.92 -6.35
N ALA A 180 -14.60 -15.93 -7.27
CA ALA A 180 -13.46 -15.02 -7.22
C ALA A 180 -13.87 -13.55 -7.35
N VAL A 181 -14.78 -13.22 -8.27
CA VAL A 181 -15.29 -11.85 -8.46
C VAL A 181 -16.19 -11.41 -7.29
N LEU A 182 -17.01 -12.31 -6.74
CA LEU A 182 -17.81 -12.02 -5.55
C LEU A 182 -16.91 -11.78 -4.33
N GLY A 183 -15.89 -12.64 -4.15
CA GLY A 183 -14.81 -12.40 -3.21
C GLY A 183 -14.09 -11.08 -3.51
N GLY A 184 -13.94 -10.72 -4.78
CA GLY A 184 -13.57 -9.41 -5.32
C GLY A 184 -14.33 -8.25 -4.72
N ARG A 185 -15.65 -8.37 -4.59
CA ARG A 185 -16.48 -7.27 -4.08
C ARG A 185 -16.49 -7.19 -2.57
N LEU A 186 -16.47 -8.33 -1.88
CA LEU A 186 -16.36 -8.39 -0.42
C LEU A 186 -14.97 -7.95 0.04
N VAL A 187 -13.97 -8.41 -0.71
CA VAL A 187 -12.57 -8.16 -0.49
C VAL A 187 -11.96 -7.49 -1.73
N PRO A 188 -12.13 -6.17 -2.01
CA PRO A 188 -11.55 -5.58 -3.24
C PRO A 188 -10.04 -5.43 -3.19
N PRO A 189 -9.35 -5.53 -4.34
CA PRO A 189 -7.89 -5.57 -4.40
C PRO A 189 -7.28 -4.24 -3.94
N ILE A 190 -6.05 -4.33 -3.43
CA ILE A 190 -5.28 -3.13 -3.07
C ILE A 190 -4.65 -2.61 -4.35
N VAL A 191 -5.13 -1.46 -4.82
CA VAL A 191 -4.51 -0.72 -5.91
C VAL A 191 -3.40 0.10 -5.29
N ASP A 192 -2.15 -0.20 -5.64
CA ASP A 192 -1.03 0.63 -5.24
C ASP A 192 -1.18 1.97 -5.98
N THR A 193 -1.59 3.03 -5.28
CA THR A 193 -1.74 4.37 -5.85
C THR A 193 -0.37 4.86 -6.31
N ALA A 194 -0.11 4.82 -7.62
CA ALA A 194 1.03 5.48 -8.21
C ALA A 194 0.68 6.96 -8.37
N LEU A 195 1.25 7.82 -7.52
CA LEU A 195 1.12 9.26 -7.70
C LEU A 195 1.86 9.67 -9.00
N PRO A 196 1.27 10.54 -9.84
CA PRO A 196 1.90 10.96 -11.08
C PRO A 196 3.23 11.66 -10.80
N LYS A 197 4.29 11.31 -11.53
CA LYS A 197 5.61 11.96 -11.44
C LYS A 197 5.63 13.28 -12.24
N THR A 198 5.00 14.33 -11.74
CA THR A 198 5.31 15.73 -12.12
C THR A 198 6.77 16.11 -11.82
N GLU A 199 7.40 16.93 -12.65
CA GLU A 199 8.73 17.46 -12.32
C GLU A 199 8.65 18.52 -11.19
N PRO A 200 9.62 18.56 -10.27
CA PRO A 200 9.64 19.56 -9.20
C PRO A 200 9.88 20.96 -9.79
N LEU A 201 9.30 22.00 -9.18
CA LEU A 201 9.58 23.38 -9.55
C LEU A 201 11.04 23.73 -9.20
N ARG A 202 11.89 23.85 -10.20
CA ARG A 202 13.28 24.28 -10.05
C ARG A 202 13.36 25.80 -10.01
N VAL A 203 14.21 26.33 -9.13
CA VAL A 203 14.51 27.76 -9.04
C VAL A 203 15.96 27.96 -9.48
N PRO A 204 16.26 28.94 -10.35
CA PRO A 204 17.63 29.27 -10.68
C PRO A 204 18.40 29.69 -9.41
N ALA A 205 19.52 29.03 -9.14
CA ALA A 205 20.46 29.43 -8.11
C ALA A 205 21.89 29.36 -8.66
N PRO A 206 22.78 30.28 -8.27
CA PRO A 206 24.16 30.26 -8.72
C PRO A 206 24.87 29.00 -8.22
N GLU A 207 25.76 28.47 -9.05
CA GLU A 207 26.68 27.40 -8.66
C GLU A 207 27.64 27.89 -7.57
N ARG A 208 27.91 27.04 -6.58
CA ARG A 208 28.78 27.37 -5.43
C ARG A 208 29.81 26.24 -5.23
N PRO A 209 30.79 26.06 -6.14
CA PRO A 209 31.72 24.92 -6.10
C PRO A 209 32.49 24.81 -4.77
N ASP A 210 32.81 25.97 -4.18
CA ASP A 210 33.55 26.09 -2.92
C ASP A 210 32.65 26.42 -1.70
N GLY A 211 31.34 26.61 -1.91
CA GLY A 211 30.38 26.98 -0.86
C GLY A 211 30.37 28.45 -0.43
N ALA A 212 30.94 29.36 -1.22
CA ALA A 212 30.90 30.80 -0.92
C ALA A 212 29.45 31.31 -0.76
N GLY A 213 29.20 32.16 0.24
CA GLY A 213 27.88 32.72 0.55
C GLY A 213 26.91 31.77 1.27
N VAL A 214 27.34 30.54 1.58
CA VAL A 214 26.59 29.59 2.40
C VAL A 214 26.98 29.78 3.87
N VAL A 215 25.99 29.92 4.75
CA VAL A 215 26.20 29.96 6.21
C VAL A 215 25.54 28.75 6.83
N LEU A 216 26.35 27.82 7.36
CA LEU A 216 25.89 26.59 8.01
C LEU A 216 25.79 26.79 9.52
N VAL A 217 24.58 26.66 10.06
CA VAL A 217 24.33 26.53 11.50
C VAL A 217 24.19 25.06 11.86
N ILE A 218 25.02 24.56 12.76
CA ILE A 218 25.05 23.14 13.11
C ILE A 218 25.35 22.92 14.58
N ASN A 219 24.65 21.98 15.21
CA ASN A 219 24.99 21.52 16.56
C ASN A 219 25.91 20.28 16.46
N PRO A 220 27.19 20.37 16.86
CA PRO A 220 28.13 19.23 16.79
C PRO A 220 27.71 18.01 17.61
N GLU A 221 26.97 18.20 18.70
CA GLU A 221 26.50 17.12 19.58
C GLU A 221 25.26 16.39 19.03
N SER A 222 24.60 16.93 18.00
CA SER A 222 23.42 16.33 17.39
C SER A 222 23.69 14.92 16.85
N GLY A 223 22.66 14.07 16.94
CA GLY A 223 22.71 12.70 16.43
C GLY A 223 23.78 11.85 17.10
N SER A 224 24.02 12.04 18.41
CA SER A 224 25.06 11.35 19.19
C SER A 224 26.48 11.61 18.65
N GLY A 225 26.80 12.85 18.30
CA GLY A 225 28.10 13.26 17.75
C GLY A 225 28.22 13.14 16.23
N THR A 226 27.12 12.84 15.52
CA THR A 226 27.10 12.86 14.05
C THR A 226 27.34 14.27 13.51
N GLY A 227 26.90 15.31 14.24
CA GLY A 227 27.10 16.70 13.87
C GLY A 227 28.57 17.07 13.64
N ALA A 228 29.48 16.68 14.55
CA ALA A 228 30.91 16.95 14.40
C ALA A 228 31.50 16.36 13.10
N ARG A 229 31.12 15.13 12.75
CA ARG A 229 31.53 14.51 11.48
C ARG A 229 31.01 15.28 10.26
N VAL A 230 29.78 15.77 10.33
CA VAL A 230 29.20 16.60 9.25
C VAL A 230 29.98 17.91 9.09
N VAL A 231 30.39 18.55 10.20
CA VAL A 231 31.24 19.75 10.16
C VAL A 231 32.54 19.47 9.40
N ASP A 232 33.24 18.39 9.73
CA ASP A 232 34.50 18.03 9.10
C ASP A 232 34.34 17.75 7.60
N GLU A 233 33.33 16.94 7.23
CA GLU A 233 33.03 16.63 5.82
C GLU A 233 32.65 17.90 5.02
N VAL A 234 31.92 18.84 5.62
CA VAL A 234 31.56 20.11 4.97
C VAL A 234 32.78 21.02 4.83
N ARG A 235 33.64 21.14 5.85
CA ARG A 235 34.87 21.94 5.78
C ARG A 235 35.81 21.46 4.66
N GLU A 236 35.93 20.14 4.51
CA GLU A 236 36.74 19.55 3.44
C GLU A 236 36.13 19.80 2.06
N ALA A 237 34.82 19.63 1.92
CA ALA A 237 34.16 19.69 0.62
C ALA A 237 33.84 21.11 0.15
N LEU A 238 33.58 22.06 1.05
CA LEU A 238 33.16 23.42 0.76
C LEU A 238 33.98 24.43 1.59
N PRO A 239 35.22 24.74 1.20
CA PRO A 239 36.18 25.48 2.02
C PRO A 239 35.82 26.95 2.29
N LYS A 240 34.83 27.51 1.58
CA LYS A 240 34.36 28.91 1.76
C LYS A 240 33.02 29.03 2.49
N VAL A 241 32.51 27.94 3.08
CA VAL A 241 31.31 27.97 3.94
C VAL A 241 31.64 28.64 5.26
N ASP A 242 30.79 29.56 5.71
CA ASP A 242 30.81 30.07 7.08
C ASP A 242 30.08 29.06 7.99
N ILE A 243 30.79 28.44 8.93
CA ILE A 243 30.22 27.42 9.83
C ILE A 243 30.07 28.02 11.21
N ARG A 244 28.83 28.15 11.68
CA ARG A 244 28.48 28.52 13.04
C ARG A 244 28.05 27.28 13.82
N GLU A 245 28.93 26.82 14.68
CA GLU A 245 28.64 25.74 15.62
C GLU A 245 27.78 26.28 16.78
N LEU A 246 26.68 25.59 17.10
CA LEU A 246 25.81 25.93 18.23
C LEU A 246 26.42 25.41 19.53
N GLY A 247 26.59 26.31 20.51
CA GLY A 247 26.94 25.97 21.88
C GLY A 247 25.74 25.56 22.73
N PRO A 248 25.97 25.03 23.95
CA PRO A 248 24.90 24.59 24.85
C PRO A 248 24.01 25.73 25.39
N ASP A 249 24.53 26.95 25.44
CA ASP A 249 23.81 28.15 25.92
C ASP A 249 23.26 29.02 24.77
N ASP A 250 23.53 28.66 23.51
CA ASP A 250 23.05 29.41 22.35
C ASP A 250 21.55 29.15 22.12
N ASP A 251 20.76 30.19 21.86
CA ASP A 251 19.41 30.03 21.32
C ASP A 251 19.51 29.72 19.81
N PRO A 252 19.14 28.52 19.34
CA PRO A 252 19.23 28.17 17.93
C PRO A 252 18.46 29.13 17.01
N ALA A 253 17.33 29.66 17.47
CA ALA A 253 16.50 30.56 16.66
C ALA A 253 17.18 31.92 16.45
N GLU A 254 17.84 32.47 17.48
CA GLU A 254 18.60 33.71 17.36
C GLU A 254 19.81 33.53 16.45
N VAL A 255 20.57 32.43 16.62
CA VAL A 255 21.74 32.13 15.79
C VAL A 255 21.35 31.92 14.32
N LEU A 256 20.23 31.25 14.05
CA LEU A 256 19.71 31.07 12.70
C LEU A 256 19.34 32.41 12.04
N ARG A 257 18.70 33.33 12.78
CA ARG A 257 18.35 34.67 12.25
C ARG A 257 19.58 35.51 11.96
N ASP A 258 20.58 35.49 12.85
CA ASP A 258 21.86 36.16 12.65
C ASP A 258 22.62 35.60 11.44
N ALA A 259 22.64 34.27 11.29
CA ALA A 259 23.20 33.60 10.13
C ALA A 259 22.49 34.01 8.83
N ALA A 260 21.16 34.02 8.83
CA ALA A 260 20.36 34.40 7.66
C ALA A 260 20.61 35.85 7.22
N ALA A 261 20.86 36.78 8.15
CA ALA A 261 21.10 38.19 7.81
C ALA A 261 22.34 38.44 6.93
N ARG A 262 23.31 37.52 6.94
CA ARG A 262 24.56 37.60 6.16
C ARG A 262 24.70 36.52 5.08
N ALA A 263 23.74 35.59 5.00
CA ALA A 263 23.79 34.45 4.10
C ALA A 263 23.15 34.76 2.74
N GLU A 264 23.70 34.18 1.68
CA GLU A 264 22.97 34.02 0.42
C GLU A 264 22.25 32.66 0.35
N VAL A 265 22.71 31.70 1.17
CA VAL A 265 22.11 30.39 1.38
C VAL A 265 22.19 30.06 2.87
N LEU A 266 21.04 29.85 3.50
CA LEU A 266 21.02 29.35 4.87
C LEU A 266 21.20 27.84 4.84
N ALA A 267 22.19 27.32 5.56
CA ALA A 267 22.39 25.89 5.72
C ALA A 267 22.20 25.48 7.18
N VAL A 268 21.66 24.28 7.40
CA VAL A 268 21.42 23.76 8.75
C VAL A 268 21.82 22.29 8.89
N GLY A 269 22.43 21.95 10.02
CA GLY A 269 22.67 20.58 10.44
C GLY A 269 22.11 20.34 11.86
N GLY A 270 21.11 19.48 11.99
CA GLY A 270 20.54 19.14 13.28
C GLY A 270 19.43 18.09 13.20
N GLY A 271 18.67 17.94 14.28
CA GLY A 271 17.42 17.16 14.29
C GLY A 271 16.29 17.86 13.52
N ASP A 272 15.16 17.16 13.33
CA ASP A 272 14.03 17.69 12.56
C ASP A 272 13.48 19.01 13.15
N GLY A 273 13.47 19.19 14.48
CA GLY A 273 13.10 20.46 15.13
C GLY A 273 14.02 21.64 14.78
N THR A 274 15.34 21.43 14.77
CA THR A 274 16.32 22.45 14.35
C THR A 274 16.14 22.82 12.87
N VAL A 275 15.87 21.83 12.02
CA VAL A 275 15.60 22.06 10.60
C VAL A 275 14.28 22.83 10.42
N ALA A 276 13.26 22.57 11.24
CA ALA A 276 11.97 23.28 11.19
C ALA A 276 12.14 24.76 11.54
N ALA A 277 12.91 25.07 12.59
CA ALA A 277 13.27 26.44 12.94
C ALA A 277 14.03 27.15 11.81
N ALA A 278 15.03 26.48 11.22
CA ALA A 278 15.79 27.02 10.10
C ALA A 278 14.94 27.26 8.85
N ALA A 279 13.96 26.40 8.57
CA ALA A 279 13.02 26.58 7.48
C ALA A 279 12.13 27.80 7.66
N GLY A 280 11.64 28.04 8.90
CA GLY A 280 10.91 29.26 9.23
C GLY A 280 11.74 30.52 8.97
N VAL A 281 12.97 30.56 9.48
CA VAL A 281 13.90 31.68 9.27
C VAL A 281 14.26 31.87 7.79
N ALA A 282 14.48 30.78 7.03
CA ALA A 282 14.77 30.85 5.61
C ALA A 282 13.63 31.49 4.81
N ILE A 283 12.38 31.17 5.16
CA ILE A 283 11.18 31.77 4.53
C ILE A 283 11.10 33.25 4.85
N GLU A 284 11.26 33.62 6.12
CA GLU A 284 11.23 35.03 6.56
C GLU A 284 12.31 35.87 5.86
N ALA A 285 13.51 35.31 5.69
CA ALA A 285 14.63 35.97 5.02
C ALA A 285 14.59 35.87 3.47
N GLY A 286 13.69 35.07 2.90
CA GLY A 286 13.63 34.83 1.46
C GLY A 286 14.84 34.07 0.89
N LEU A 287 15.49 33.23 1.71
CA LEU A 287 16.70 32.50 1.35
C LEU A 287 16.42 31.03 0.99
N PRO A 288 17.17 30.44 0.06
CA PRO A 288 17.15 29.00 -0.13
C PRO A 288 17.80 28.27 1.06
N LEU A 289 17.25 27.12 1.42
CA LEU A 289 17.71 26.30 2.54
C LEU A 289 18.51 25.08 2.06
N ALA A 290 19.68 24.85 2.64
CA ALA A 290 20.43 23.60 2.49
C ALA A 290 20.38 22.79 3.80
N VAL A 291 20.07 21.51 3.73
CA VAL A 291 19.93 20.65 4.93
C VAL A 291 20.97 19.54 4.91
N PHE A 292 21.71 19.44 6.01
CA PHE A 292 22.67 18.37 6.24
C PHE A 292 22.11 17.36 7.27
N PRO A 293 22.22 16.04 7.01
CA PRO A 293 21.64 15.01 7.86
C PRO A 293 22.51 14.77 9.12
N ALA A 294 22.42 15.66 10.11
CA ALA A 294 23.20 15.61 11.35
C ALA A 294 22.40 15.10 12.58
N GLY A 295 21.08 14.91 12.45
CA GLY A 295 20.21 14.39 13.50
C GLY A 295 20.04 12.87 13.49
N THR A 296 19.23 12.35 14.42
CA THR A 296 18.97 10.91 14.58
C THR A 296 18.09 10.34 13.47
N PHE A 297 17.00 11.04 13.13
CA PHE A 297 16.00 10.54 12.18
C PHE A 297 16.11 11.17 10.79
N ASN A 298 16.45 12.47 10.71
CA ASN A 298 16.67 13.22 9.47
C ASN A 298 15.53 13.02 8.46
N HIS A 299 14.28 13.08 8.90
CA HIS A 299 13.13 12.78 8.05
C HIS A 299 13.05 13.77 6.89
N PHE A 300 13.19 15.07 7.18
CA PHE A 300 13.12 16.09 6.14
C PHE A 300 14.26 15.97 5.14
N ALA A 301 15.50 15.78 5.62
CA ALA A 301 16.67 15.62 4.75
C ALA A 301 16.53 14.42 3.79
N LYS A 302 15.98 13.31 4.28
CA LYS A 302 15.69 12.12 3.45
C LYS A 302 14.62 12.40 2.40
N ASP A 303 13.56 13.11 2.77
CA ASP A 303 12.44 13.39 1.86
C ASP A 303 12.82 14.34 0.72
N ILE A 304 13.74 15.29 0.95
CA ILE A 304 14.29 16.14 -0.11
C ILE A 304 15.43 15.45 -0.90
N GLY A 305 15.82 14.22 -0.54
CA GLY A 305 16.89 13.47 -1.22
C GLY A 305 18.32 13.78 -0.75
N CYS A 306 18.47 14.52 0.35
CA CYS A 306 19.72 14.90 1.00
C CYS A 306 20.04 13.99 2.21
N ASP A 307 19.95 12.68 2.01
CA ASP A 307 20.20 11.67 3.05
C ASP A 307 21.69 11.48 3.41
N THR A 308 22.61 12.11 2.67
CA THR A 308 24.05 12.16 2.95
C THR A 308 24.63 13.57 2.75
N VAL A 309 25.72 13.88 3.46
CA VAL A 309 26.43 15.17 3.31
C VAL A 309 26.86 15.39 1.87
N ALA A 310 27.41 14.36 1.21
CA ALA A 310 27.84 14.43 -0.17
C ALA A 310 26.72 14.87 -1.13
N LYS A 311 25.48 14.41 -0.93
CA LYS A 311 24.34 14.83 -1.77
C LYS A 311 23.98 16.29 -1.56
N THR A 312 23.99 16.77 -0.32
CA THR A 312 23.75 18.20 -0.02
C THR A 312 24.86 19.07 -0.63
N VAL A 313 26.12 18.69 -0.45
CA VAL A 313 27.29 19.37 -1.06
C VAL A 313 27.14 19.44 -2.58
N ASP A 314 26.82 18.32 -3.21
CA ASP A 314 26.70 18.22 -4.66
C ASP A 314 25.53 19.07 -5.20
N ALA A 315 24.42 19.16 -4.45
CA ALA A 315 23.34 20.09 -4.76
C ALA A 315 23.78 21.55 -4.65
N ILE A 316 24.54 21.93 -3.61
CA ILE A 316 25.09 23.28 -3.41
C ILE A 316 26.04 23.64 -4.56
N ARG A 317 26.99 22.75 -4.88
CA ARG A 317 27.98 22.98 -5.94
C ARG A 317 27.32 23.30 -7.28
N ARG A 318 26.27 22.56 -7.63
CA ARG A 318 25.53 22.72 -8.89
C ARG A 318 24.42 23.77 -8.87
N GLY A 319 24.17 24.45 -7.74
CA GLY A 319 23.05 25.39 -7.65
C GLY A 319 21.67 24.70 -7.82
N SER A 320 21.56 23.42 -7.46
CA SER A 320 20.36 22.62 -7.71
C SER A 320 19.30 22.84 -6.62
N VAL A 321 18.38 23.77 -6.90
CA VAL A 321 17.32 24.18 -5.97
C VAL A 321 15.94 23.82 -6.51
N ALA A 322 15.06 23.33 -5.62
CA ALA A 322 13.65 23.08 -5.92
C ALA A 322 12.76 23.59 -4.79
N CYS A 323 11.54 24.02 -5.10
CA CYS A 323 10.58 24.44 -4.07
C CYS A 323 9.84 23.26 -3.45
N VAL A 324 9.65 23.31 -2.14
CA VAL A 324 8.82 22.39 -1.36
C VAL A 324 7.75 23.13 -0.55
N ASP A 325 6.70 22.41 -0.22
CA ASP A 325 5.60 22.80 0.64
C ASP A 325 6.00 22.62 2.10
N LEU A 326 5.52 23.53 2.94
CA LEU A 326 5.52 23.36 4.38
C LEU A 326 4.09 23.45 4.92
N VAL A 327 3.86 22.88 6.11
CA VAL A 327 2.61 23.10 6.83
C VAL A 327 2.82 24.22 7.84
N CYS A 328 1.87 25.14 7.91
CA CYS A 328 1.87 26.23 8.88
C CYS A 328 0.74 26.01 9.89
N LEU A 329 1.12 25.88 11.16
CA LEU A 329 0.24 25.78 12.33
C LEU A 329 -0.01 27.18 12.90
N ASN A 330 -1.30 27.55 13.05
CA ASN A 330 -1.75 28.81 13.66
C ASN A 330 -1.02 30.06 13.12
N GLU A 331 -0.76 30.08 11.81
CA GLU A 331 -0.16 31.19 11.04
C GLU A 331 1.34 31.48 11.30
N SER A 332 1.93 30.97 12.37
CA SER A 332 3.32 31.30 12.76
C SER A 332 4.28 30.11 12.76
N GLN A 333 3.83 28.93 13.19
CA GLN A 333 4.73 27.79 13.41
C GLN A 333 4.81 26.91 12.17
N MET A 334 6.01 26.73 11.63
CA MET A 334 6.24 25.81 10.51
C MET A 334 6.41 24.37 11.01
N VAL A 335 5.76 23.44 10.32
CA VAL A 335 5.81 21.99 10.55
C VAL A 335 6.30 21.33 9.26
N LEU A 336 7.40 20.58 9.34
CA LEU A 336 8.08 20.03 8.17
C LEU A 336 7.49 18.69 7.72
N ASN A 337 7.21 17.81 8.68
CA ASN A 337 6.89 16.43 8.42
C ASN A 337 5.47 16.10 8.88
N THR A 338 5.23 16.17 10.20
CA THR A 338 3.99 15.64 10.78
C THR A 338 3.55 16.38 12.04
N ALA A 339 2.24 16.57 12.21
CA ALA A 339 1.61 16.91 13.47
C ALA A 339 0.68 15.77 13.93
N SER A 340 0.53 15.55 15.22
CA SER A 340 -0.32 14.48 15.75
C SER A 340 -0.92 14.82 17.11
N ILE A 341 -2.07 14.22 17.40
CA ILE A 341 -2.82 14.41 18.65
C ILE A 341 -3.23 13.06 19.21
N GLY A 342 -3.26 12.97 20.54
CA GLY A 342 -3.65 11.78 21.27
C GLY A 342 -2.60 10.69 21.14
N ALA A 343 -3.05 9.46 20.91
CA ALA A 343 -2.22 8.27 21.10
C ALA A 343 -1.27 7.92 19.94
N TYR A 344 -1.15 8.79 18.93
CA TYR A 344 -0.41 8.45 17.71
C TYR A 344 1.09 8.25 17.95
N PRO A 345 1.80 9.14 18.68
CA PRO A 345 3.21 8.90 19.03
C PRO A 345 3.40 7.59 19.81
N ALA A 346 2.51 7.30 20.77
CA ALA A 346 2.53 6.06 21.54
C ALA A 346 2.33 4.82 20.63
N PHE A 347 1.38 4.88 19.70
CA PHE A 347 1.14 3.82 18.72
C PHE A 347 2.40 3.53 17.86
N VAL A 348 3.02 4.58 17.30
CA VAL A 348 4.21 4.43 16.45
C VAL A 348 5.37 3.84 17.25
N GLN A 349 5.62 4.37 18.45
CA GLN A 349 6.72 3.90 19.30
C GLN A 349 6.54 2.45 19.73
N GLN A 350 5.32 2.02 20.09
CA GLN A 350 5.02 0.63 20.44
C GLN A 350 5.18 -0.32 19.25
N ARG A 351 4.72 0.11 18.07
CA ARG A 351 4.89 -0.65 16.83
C ARG A 351 6.37 -0.88 16.52
N GLU A 352 7.19 0.17 16.57
CA GLU A 352 8.62 0.08 16.25
C GLU A 352 9.41 -0.81 17.23
N LYS A 353 9.10 -0.72 18.54
CA LYS A 353 9.69 -1.58 19.57
C LYS A 353 9.45 -3.07 19.26
N LEU A 354 8.25 -3.41 18.78
CA LEU A 354 7.84 -4.79 18.52
C LEU A 354 8.16 -5.27 17.11
N GLU A 355 8.31 -4.34 16.15
CA GLU A 355 8.55 -4.66 14.75
C GLU A 355 9.73 -5.61 14.56
N LYS A 356 10.83 -5.36 15.29
CA LYS A 356 12.04 -6.19 15.22
C LYS A 356 11.86 -7.62 15.74
N ARG A 357 10.85 -7.88 16.58
CA ARG A 357 10.62 -9.20 17.22
C ARG A 357 9.55 -10.04 16.54
N ILE A 358 8.43 -9.42 16.16
CA ILE A 358 7.23 -10.12 15.68
C ILE A 358 6.81 -9.71 14.26
N GLY A 359 7.58 -8.83 13.63
CA GLY A 359 7.30 -8.33 12.28
C GLY A 359 6.21 -7.25 12.25
N LYS A 360 6.25 -6.43 11.18
CA LYS A 360 5.36 -5.28 10.96
C LYS A 360 3.85 -5.53 11.18
N PRO A 361 3.22 -6.58 10.61
CA PRO A 361 1.76 -6.73 10.71
C PRO A 361 1.29 -7.06 12.12
N LEU A 362 2.00 -7.93 12.84
CA LEU A 362 1.65 -8.30 14.21
C LEU A 362 1.96 -7.17 15.20
N ALA A 363 3.09 -6.48 15.00
CA ALA A 363 3.43 -5.29 15.77
C ALA A 363 2.38 -4.19 15.62
N GLY A 364 1.90 -3.93 14.39
CA GLY A 364 0.85 -2.96 14.14
C GLY A 364 -0.48 -3.33 14.81
N LEU A 365 -0.89 -4.61 14.75
CA LEU A 365 -2.12 -5.08 15.38
C LEU A 365 -2.04 -4.97 16.92
N TYR A 366 -0.91 -5.36 17.50
CA TYR A 366 -0.70 -5.24 18.95
C TYR A 366 -0.66 -3.77 19.39
N ALA A 367 0.09 -2.92 18.70
CA ALA A 367 0.18 -1.50 19.02
C ALA A 367 -1.20 -0.84 18.94
N MET A 368 -1.99 -1.13 17.90
CA MET A 368 -3.37 -0.65 17.78
C MET A 368 -4.25 -1.13 18.93
N LEU A 369 -4.16 -2.41 19.31
CA LEU A 369 -4.92 -2.96 20.44
C LEU A 369 -4.53 -2.31 21.76
N HIS A 370 -3.23 -2.11 21.98
CA HIS A 370 -2.69 -1.47 23.17
C HIS A 370 -3.18 -0.03 23.28
N THR A 371 -3.03 0.74 22.20
CA THR A 371 -3.45 2.14 22.12
C THR A 371 -4.95 2.30 22.33
N LEU A 372 -5.78 1.53 21.62
CA LEU A 372 -7.23 1.61 21.78
C LEU A 372 -7.74 1.21 23.18
N ARG A 373 -6.92 0.51 23.98
CA ARG A 373 -7.26 0.07 25.34
C ARG A 373 -6.83 1.04 26.43
N HIS A 374 -5.65 1.67 26.29
CA HIS A 374 -5.03 2.43 27.37
C HIS A 374 -5.07 3.93 27.16
N ASP A 375 -5.15 4.41 25.93
CA ASP A 375 -5.09 5.85 25.66
C ASP A 375 -6.49 6.49 25.63
N GLU A 376 -6.58 7.71 26.16
CA GLU A 376 -7.83 8.48 26.18
C GLU A 376 -8.07 9.14 24.82
N PRO A 377 -9.26 8.96 24.22
CA PRO A 377 -9.58 9.60 22.97
C PRO A 377 -9.89 11.10 23.18
N VAL A 378 -9.45 11.93 22.23
CA VAL A 378 -9.65 13.37 22.24
C VAL A 378 -10.88 13.72 21.42
N ARG A 379 -11.76 14.59 21.94
CA ARG A 379 -12.92 15.07 21.21
C ARG A 379 -12.60 16.36 20.46
N ILE A 380 -12.70 16.31 19.14
CA ILE A 380 -12.42 17.44 18.25
C ILE A 380 -13.67 17.81 17.45
N ALA A 381 -13.81 19.10 17.13
CA ALA A 381 -14.83 19.62 16.22
C ALA A 381 -14.15 20.23 14.98
N TYR A 382 -14.52 19.77 13.78
CA TYR A 382 -14.02 20.26 12.48
C TYR A 382 -15.16 20.23 11.44
N ASP A 383 -15.18 21.16 10.48
CA ASP A 383 -16.18 21.24 9.38
C ASP A 383 -17.65 20.97 9.79
N ASN A 384 -18.09 21.55 10.92
CA ASN A 384 -19.42 21.37 11.54
C ASN A 384 -19.73 19.97 12.08
N LYS A 385 -18.72 19.12 12.28
CA LYS A 385 -18.83 17.78 12.85
C LYS A 385 -18.04 17.70 14.14
N THR A 386 -18.51 16.89 15.08
CA THR A 386 -17.76 16.52 16.29
C THR A 386 -17.40 15.05 16.23
N LEU A 387 -16.12 14.76 16.41
CA LEU A 387 -15.54 13.43 16.34
C LEU A 387 -14.77 13.14 17.63
N LEU A 388 -14.98 11.95 18.20
CA LEU A 388 -14.10 11.43 19.25
C LEU A 388 -12.98 10.64 18.57
N THR A 389 -11.76 11.18 18.54
CA THR A 389 -10.62 10.56 17.85
C THR A 389 -9.65 9.92 18.84
N SER A 390 -9.28 8.67 18.58
CA SER A 390 -8.22 7.97 19.34
C SER A 390 -6.84 8.19 18.76
N LEU A 391 -6.77 8.45 17.45
CA LEU A 391 -5.55 8.66 16.70
C LEU A 391 -5.79 9.76 15.69
N PHE A 392 -4.99 10.83 15.76
CA PHE A 392 -4.98 11.91 14.80
C PHE A 392 -3.56 12.06 14.24
N PHE A 393 -3.43 12.01 12.93
CA PHE A 393 -2.20 12.22 12.20
C PHE A 393 -2.44 13.28 11.13
N LEU A 394 -1.50 14.20 11.00
CA LEU A 394 -1.46 15.21 9.97
C LEU A 394 -0.06 15.19 9.36
N GLY A 395 0.04 14.97 8.06
CA GLY A 395 1.30 14.97 7.32
C GLY A 395 1.38 16.14 6.34
N ASN A 396 2.56 16.74 6.21
CA ASN A 396 2.86 17.66 5.10
C ASN A 396 3.00 16.86 3.80
N SER A 397 2.15 17.13 2.80
CA SER A 397 1.95 16.31 1.59
C SER A 397 1.44 14.89 1.84
N LEU A 398 1.17 14.15 0.75
CA LEU A 398 0.58 12.82 0.82
C LEU A 398 1.56 11.74 1.30
N TYR A 399 1.17 11.01 2.36
CA TYR A 399 1.93 9.87 2.87
C TYR A 399 1.41 8.53 2.32
N LEU A 400 2.30 7.56 2.22
CA LEU A 400 2.00 6.20 1.76
C LEU A 400 2.54 5.15 2.75
N PRO A 401 1.89 3.97 2.81
CA PRO A 401 0.61 3.62 2.18
C PRO A 401 -0.59 4.32 2.85
N THR A 402 -1.76 4.27 2.21
CA THR A 402 -3.06 4.65 2.82
C THR A 402 -3.36 3.80 4.08
N GLY A 403 -4.20 4.31 4.98
CA GLY A 403 -4.51 3.65 6.27
C GLY A 403 -3.60 4.06 7.43
N PHE A 404 -3.66 3.34 8.56
CA PHE A 404 -2.82 3.66 9.74
C PHE A 404 -1.48 2.95 9.70
N ALA A 405 -0.49 3.69 9.20
CA ALA A 405 0.97 3.50 9.33
C ALA A 405 1.66 4.26 8.18
N PRO A 406 1.36 5.56 7.96
CA PRO A 406 2.08 6.33 6.95
C PRO A 406 3.58 6.25 7.26
N SER A 407 4.38 5.99 6.22
CA SER A 407 5.80 5.70 6.40
C SER A 407 6.70 6.42 5.42
N ARG A 408 6.16 6.78 4.25
CA ARG A 408 6.93 7.38 3.18
C ARG A 408 6.11 8.47 2.52
N ARG A 409 6.75 9.59 2.29
CA ARG A 409 6.26 10.65 1.45
C ARG A 409 6.97 10.54 0.11
N THR A 410 6.23 10.70 -0.99
CA THR A 410 6.82 10.61 -2.34
C THR A 410 7.11 11.98 -2.95
N ARG A 411 6.46 13.02 -2.40
CA ARG A 411 6.49 14.40 -2.91
C ARG A 411 6.33 15.37 -1.76
N MET A 412 6.83 16.58 -1.95
CA MET A 412 6.68 17.67 -1.02
C MET A 412 6.23 18.93 -1.75
N ASP A 413 5.50 18.81 -2.86
CA ASP A 413 5.14 19.94 -3.72
C ASP A 413 3.74 19.77 -4.34
N ASP A 414 2.83 19.12 -3.59
CA ASP A 414 1.47 18.80 -4.00
C ASP A 414 0.40 19.80 -3.50
N GLY A 415 0.76 20.70 -2.57
CA GLY A 415 -0.11 21.71 -1.98
C GLY A 415 -1.15 21.14 -1.02
N LEU A 416 -0.94 19.92 -0.52
CA LEU A 416 -1.92 19.19 0.28
C LEU A 416 -1.37 18.84 1.67
N ILE A 417 -2.30 18.67 2.60
CA ILE A 417 -2.10 18.09 3.90
C ILE A 417 -2.83 16.76 3.95
N ASP A 418 -2.16 15.73 4.46
CA ASP A 418 -2.72 14.38 4.67
C ASP A 418 -3.22 14.23 6.12
N VAL A 419 -4.53 14.36 6.32
CA VAL A 419 -5.17 14.26 7.64
C VAL A 419 -5.83 12.89 7.78
N ARG A 420 -5.43 12.14 8.81
CA ARG A 420 -5.92 10.78 9.11
C ARG A 420 -6.43 10.71 10.53
N MET A 421 -7.69 10.31 10.68
CA MET A 421 -8.37 10.24 11.97
C MET A 421 -9.00 8.87 12.21
N LEU A 422 -8.87 8.36 13.43
CA LEU A 422 -9.52 7.13 13.88
C LEU A 422 -10.62 7.43 14.89
N GLU A 423 -11.85 7.35 14.44
CA GLU A 423 -13.04 7.51 15.25
C GLU A 423 -13.17 6.41 16.30
N ALA A 424 -13.31 6.84 17.55
CA ALA A 424 -13.59 6.02 18.72
C ALA A 424 -15.03 6.23 19.22
N GLY A 425 -15.45 5.47 20.24
CA GLY A 425 -16.71 5.68 20.96
C GLY A 425 -17.95 4.99 20.39
N ARG A 426 -17.92 4.45 19.16
CA ARG A 426 -19.03 3.62 18.65
C ARG A 426 -19.03 2.22 19.26
N ARG A 427 -20.23 1.62 19.42
CA ARG A 427 -20.38 0.20 19.79
C ARG A 427 -19.59 -0.69 18.81
N TRP A 428 -18.79 -1.61 19.35
CA TRP A 428 -17.91 -2.52 18.59
C TRP A 428 -16.80 -1.84 17.75
N SER A 429 -16.53 -0.55 17.96
CA SER A 429 -15.49 0.19 17.23
C SER A 429 -14.13 -0.50 17.26
N ARG A 430 -13.66 -0.88 18.46
CA ARG A 430 -12.38 -1.58 18.66
C ARG A 430 -12.27 -2.86 17.84
N THR A 431 -13.24 -3.77 17.97
CA THR A 431 -13.26 -5.04 17.23
C THR A 431 -13.28 -4.81 15.72
N ARG A 432 -14.05 -3.81 15.27
CA ARG A 432 -14.18 -3.48 13.85
C ARG A 432 -12.90 -2.87 13.27
N ILE A 433 -12.21 -2.03 14.03
CA ILE A 433 -10.90 -1.47 13.67
C ILE A 433 -9.84 -2.57 13.58
N LEU A 434 -9.76 -3.44 14.59
CA LEU A 434 -8.79 -4.54 14.62
C LEU A 434 -9.04 -5.54 13.47
N ALA A 435 -10.30 -5.88 13.21
CA ALA A 435 -10.66 -6.73 12.07
C ALA A 435 -10.30 -6.05 10.73
N ALA A 436 -10.60 -4.76 10.57
CA ALA A 436 -10.25 -4.02 9.36
C ALA A 436 -8.72 -3.93 9.16
N LEU A 437 -7.95 -3.71 10.23
CA LEU A 437 -6.48 -3.70 10.19
C LEU A 437 -5.92 -5.07 9.83
N ALA A 438 -6.41 -6.15 10.45
CA ALA A 438 -5.99 -7.52 10.16
C ALA A 438 -6.29 -7.92 8.70
N LEU A 439 -7.37 -7.41 8.12
CA LEU A 439 -7.72 -7.61 6.72
C LEU A 439 -7.05 -6.61 5.76
N GLY A 440 -6.19 -5.70 6.27
CA GLY A 440 -5.49 -4.68 5.47
C GLY A 440 -6.40 -3.64 4.83
N ARG A 441 -7.53 -3.31 5.47
CA ARG A 441 -8.65 -2.51 4.91
C ARG A 441 -9.13 -1.42 5.84
N LEU A 442 -8.24 -0.94 6.68
CA LEU A 442 -8.61 0.11 7.62
C LEU A 442 -9.17 1.34 6.89
N GLU A 443 -8.65 1.63 5.69
CA GLU A 443 -9.12 2.68 4.77
C GLU A 443 -10.63 2.63 4.44
N ARG A 444 -11.26 1.45 4.53
CA ARG A 444 -12.69 1.24 4.19
C ARG A 444 -13.59 1.25 5.42
N SER A 445 -13.00 1.29 6.61
CA SER A 445 -13.77 1.42 7.82
C SER A 445 -14.37 2.82 7.84
N PRO A 446 -15.68 3.01 8.04
CA PRO A 446 -16.26 4.34 8.26
C PRO A 446 -15.87 4.93 9.63
N LEU A 447 -15.02 4.24 10.40
CA LEU A 447 -14.34 4.80 11.58
C LEU A 447 -12.98 5.40 11.21
N TYR A 448 -12.52 5.17 9.99
CA TYR A 448 -11.31 5.78 9.44
C TYR A 448 -11.72 6.93 8.54
N HIS A 449 -11.16 8.10 8.81
CA HIS A 449 -11.36 9.29 8.00
C HIS A 449 -10.00 9.71 7.46
N GLU A 450 -9.91 9.84 6.14
CA GLU A 450 -8.74 10.34 5.42
C GLU A 450 -9.17 11.54 4.59
N LEU A 451 -8.51 12.68 4.81
CA LEU A 451 -8.76 13.93 4.12
C LEU A 451 -7.45 14.41 3.50
N GLN A 452 -7.52 14.81 2.24
CA GLN A 452 -6.40 15.38 1.50
C GLN A 452 -6.81 16.80 1.12
N VAL A 453 -6.40 17.76 1.92
CA VAL A 453 -6.93 19.14 1.89
C VAL A 453 -5.80 20.16 1.99
N PRO A 454 -5.91 21.34 1.37
CA PRO A 454 -4.90 22.39 1.52
C PRO A 454 -4.91 23.01 2.92
N GLU A 455 -6.06 22.97 3.61
CA GLU A 455 -6.24 23.54 4.94
C GLU A 455 -7.09 22.61 5.81
N PHE A 456 -6.76 22.52 7.08
CA PHE A 456 -7.52 21.76 8.08
C PHE A 456 -7.51 22.50 9.41
N ALA A 457 -8.68 22.69 10.01
CA ALA A 457 -8.80 23.31 11.32
C ALA A 457 -9.73 22.51 12.22
N PHE A 458 -9.39 22.46 13.51
CA PHE A 458 -10.26 21.86 14.51
C PHE A 458 -10.25 22.63 15.83
N ARG A 459 -11.30 22.45 16.63
CA ARG A 459 -11.38 22.89 18.03
C ARG A 459 -11.45 21.69 18.96
N ALA A 460 -10.64 21.68 20.01
CA ALA A 460 -10.75 20.68 21.08
C ALA A 460 -11.97 21.00 21.97
N VAL A 461 -12.86 20.02 22.16
CA VAL A 461 -14.17 20.25 22.80
C VAL A 461 -14.09 20.15 24.32
N ASP A 462 -13.27 19.23 24.84
CA ASP A 462 -13.22 18.89 26.26
C ASP A 462 -12.07 19.61 27.01
N GLY A 463 -11.41 20.59 26.36
CA GLY A 463 -10.27 21.36 26.89
C GLY A 463 -9.11 21.45 25.88
N PRO A 464 -8.09 22.30 26.14
CA PRO A 464 -6.87 22.34 25.32
C PRO A 464 -6.24 20.95 25.18
N THR A 465 -5.67 20.68 24.00
CA THR A 465 -5.01 19.40 23.73
C THR A 465 -3.59 19.63 23.24
N VAL A 466 -2.67 18.76 23.67
CA VAL A 466 -1.27 18.79 23.25
C VAL A 466 -1.17 18.35 21.79
N ILE A 467 -0.53 19.17 20.97
CA ILE A 467 -0.22 18.85 19.58
C ILE A 467 1.27 18.56 19.48
N ALA A 468 1.64 17.33 19.16
CA ALA A 468 3.04 16.98 18.90
C ALA A 468 3.39 17.30 17.44
N CYS A 469 4.40 18.14 17.22
CA CYS A 469 4.90 18.53 15.90
C CYS A 469 6.29 17.94 15.67
N ASP A 470 6.52 17.34 14.50
CA ASP A 470 7.80 16.75 14.07
C ASP A 470 8.45 15.79 15.09
N GLY A 471 7.62 15.14 15.91
CA GLY A 471 8.05 14.16 16.92
C GLY A 471 8.37 14.76 18.29
N GLU A 472 8.32 16.08 18.44
CA GLU A 472 8.48 16.79 19.69
C GLU A 472 7.12 17.06 20.35
N VAL A 473 7.08 17.05 21.68
CA VAL A 473 5.87 17.41 22.43
C VAL A 473 5.67 18.91 22.29
N GLY A 474 4.60 19.33 21.61
CA GLY A 474 4.30 20.74 21.42
C GLY A 474 3.36 21.30 22.47
N ASP A 475 2.83 22.49 22.19
CA ASP A 475 1.97 23.24 23.10
C ASP A 475 0.53 22.71 23.14
N GLU A 476 -0.21 23.18 24.14
CA GLU A 476 -1.64 22.95 24.28
C GLU A 476 -2.45 23.96 23.47
N TYR A 477 -3.34 23.47 22.62
CA TYR A 477 -4.21 24.31 21.81
C TYR A 477 -5.69 23.99 22.03
N GLU A 478 -6.50 25.02 22.26
CA GLU A 478 -7.96 24.90 22.18
C GLU A 478 -8.44 24.88 20.72
N LYS A 479 -7.77 25.65 19.86
CA LYS A 479 -8.02 25.71 18.42
C LYS A 479 -6.69 25.59 17.68
N ALA A 480 -6.67 24.77 16.64
CA ALA A 480 -5.52 24.63 15.76
C ALA A 480 -5.97 24.69 14.30
N SER A 481 -5.31 25.53 13.51
CA SER A 481 -5.44 25.62 12.06
C SER A 481 -4.12 25.22 11.40
N PHE A 482 -4.21 24.40 10.37
CA PHE A 482 -3.09 23.94 9.55
C PHE A 482 -3.34 24.37 8.12
N SER A 483 -2.35 24.99 7.48
CA SER A 483 -2.41 25.38 6.07
C SER A 483 -1.17 24.94 5.32
N ALA A 484 -1.34 24.35 4.14
CA ALA A 484 -0.26 24.01 3.23
C ALA A 484 0.23 25.29 2.56
N LYS A 485 1.49 25.64 2.80
CA LYS A 485 2.17 26.74 2.13
C LYS A 485 2.84 26.19 0.88
N TYR A 486 2.12 26.27 -0.23
CA TYR A 486 2.53 25.69 -1.50
C TYR A 486 3.85 26.28 -2.02
N ARG A 487 4.85 25.43 -2.23
CA ARG A 487 6.16 25.73 -2.83
C ARG A 487 6.86 26.93 -2.19
N VAL A 488 6.65 27.11 -0.89
CA VAL A 488 7.09 28.28 -0.13
C VAL A 488 8.59 28.27 0.15
N LEU A 489 9.21 27.08 0.27
CA LEU A 489 10.60 26.95 0.68
C LEU A 489 11.46 26.43 -0.49
N PRO A 490 12.37 27.24 -1.07
CA PRO A 490 13.40 26.74 -1.96
C PRO A 490 14.43 25.93 -1.17
N VAL A 491 14.66 24.68 -1.55
CA VAL A 491 15.64 23.78 -0.91
C VAL A 491 16.67 23.27 -1.90
N PHE A 492 17.92 23.15 -1.44
CA PHE A 492 18.96 22.44 -2.18
C PHE A 492 18.69 20.95 -2.16
N ARG A 493 18.54 20.35 -3.34
CA ARG A 493 18.37 18.90 -3.51
C ARG A 493 19.02 18.39 -4.80
N PRO A 494 19.46 17.11 -4.85
CA PRO A 494 20.03 16.53 -6.06
C PRO A 494 19.10 16.62 -7.29
N CYS A 495 19.72 16.58 -8.47
CA CYS A 495 19.02 16.26 -9.71
C CYS A 495 18.76 14.75 -9.72
N ASP A 496 17.51 14.34 -9.91
CA ASP A 496 17.10 12.93 -9.94
C ASP A 496 17.73 12.17 -11.11
#